data_AF-A0A180H373-F1
#
_entry.id   AF-A0A180H373-F1
#
_cell.length_a   1.000
_cell.length_b   1.000
_cell.length_c   1.000
_cell.angle_alpha   90.00
_cell.angle_beta   90.00
_cell.angle_gamma   90.00
#
_symmetry.space_group_name_H-M   'P 1'
#
loop_
_entity.id
_entity.type
_entity.pdbx_description
1 polymer ?
#
loop_
_entity_poly.entity_id
_entity_poly.type
_entity_poly.pdbx_seq_one_letter_code
_entity_poly.pdbx_strand_id
1 'polypeptide(L)'
;MDGLLQRSASMDGLLHHWANFPSNLASAGQAGRTFTDLPAVLPLLKRNITQEETRGNAEILARALTWGNTQQTIDLLKTVNLAHQPTELLITCYNLVFFPFLFAPILRTLLILTCPQYLPSSITSTPAVLFGYKERSAVKEFPFFSLLGQYFKLEPILSRSNSAGPWELF
;
A
#
# COMPACT_ATOMS: atom_id res chain seq x y z
N MET A 1 12.45 -20.14 -7.97
CA MET A 1 11.17 -19.47 -7.70
C MET A 1 11.03 -19.08 -6.22
N ASP A 2 11.72 -19.74 -5.29
CA ASP A 2 11.62 -19.50 -3.85
C ASP A 2 12.18 -18.15 -3.36
N GLY A 3 13.20 -17.61 -4.02
CA GLY A 3 13.81 -16.32 -3.63
C GLY A 3 12.92 -15.08 -3.85
N LEU A 4 11.86 -15.20 -4.66
CA LEU A 4 10.88 -14.13 -4.91
C LEU A 4 9.85 -14.02 -3.78
N LEU A 5 9.47 -15.15 -3.18
CA LEU A 5 8.53 -15.21 -2.04
C LEU A 5 9.17 -14.70 -0.75
N GLN A 6 10.47 -14.90 -0.57
CA GLN A 6 11.21 -14.47 0.62
C GLN A 6 11.45 -12.95 0.69
N ARG A 7 11.50 -12.26 -0.47
CA ARG A 7 11.77 -10.82 -0.53
C ARG A 7 10.52 -9.94 -0.43
N SER A 8 9.32 -10.43 -0.76
CA SER A 8 8.08 -9.66 -0.56
C SER A 8 7.63 -9.62 0.91
N ALA A 9 8.13 -10.53 1.75
CA ALA A 9 7.62 -10.77 3.09
C ALA A 9 8.48 -10.22 4.25
N SER A 10 9.54 -9.45 3.99
CA SER A 10 10.25 -8.75 5.06
C SER A 10 9.44 -7.55 5.53
N MET A 11 8.66 -7.77 6.61
CA MET A 11 7.94 -6.72 7.33
C MET A 11 8.87 -5.73 8.02
N ASP A 12 10.12 -6.10 8.28
CA ASP A 12 11.10 -5.23 8.93
C ASP A 12 11.37 -3.96 8.11
N GLY A 13 11.49 -4.08 6.78
CA GLY A 13 11.68 -2.92 5.90
C GLY A 13 10.45 -2.02 5.83
N LEU A 14 9.25 -2.60 5.91
CA LEU A 14 7.98 -1.89 5.94
C LEU A 14 7.80 -1.16 7.28
N LEU A 15 7.86 -1.84 8.41
CA LEU A 15 7.60 -1.23 9.71
C LEU A 15 8.67 -0.20 10.12
N HIS A 16 9.95 -0.43 9.81
CA HIS A 16 10.99 0.57 10.08
C HIS A 16 10.89 1.82 9.18
N HIS A 17 10.43 1.70 7.93
CA HIS A 17 10.17 2.90 7.10
C HIS A 17 8.95 3.68 7.59
N TRP A 18 7.91 2.97 8.06
CA TRP A 18 6.70 3.61 8.58
C TRP A 18 6.94 4.31 9.93
N ALA A 19 7.87 3.82 10.75
CA ALA A 19 8.28 4.50 11.98
C ALA A 19 8.95 5.87 11.73
N ASN A 20 9.47 6.11 10.52
CA ASN A 20 10.14 7.35 10.12
C ASN A 20 9.27 8.26 9.23
N PHE A 21 8.03 7.85 8.92
CA PHE A 21 7.09 8.71 8.20
C PHE A 21 6.62 9.86 9.11
N PRO A 22 6.43 11.09 8.58
CA PRO A 22 6.05 12.24 9.38
C PRO A 22 4.83 11.93 10.27
N SER A 23 4.99 12.24 11.55
CA SER A 23 4.10 11.96 12.68
C SER A 23 2.63 12.39 12.49
N ASN A 24 2.32 13.15 11.44
CA ASN A 24 0.96 13.57 11.09
C ASN A 24 0.12 12.45 10.42
N LEU A 25 0.76 11.42 9.86
CA LEU A 25 0.09 10.19 9.37
C LEU A 25 0.12 9.04 10.40
N ALA A 26 0.91 9.21 11.47
CA ALA A 26 1.09 8.24 12.56
C ALA A 26 -0.04 8.29 13.62
N SER A 27 -1.06 9.13 13.44
CA SER A 27 -2.32 9.08 14.21
C SER A 27 -3.13 7.78 13.95
N ALA A 28 -2.66 6.91 13.05
CA ALA A 28 -3.23 5.62 12.68
C ALA A 28 -3.12 4.52 13.78
N GLY A 29 -3.01 4.89 15.06
CA GLY A 29 -3.01 3.94 16.19
C GLY A 29 -4.33 3.19 16.37
N GLN A 30 -5.41 3.65 15.74
CA GLN A 30 -6.76 3.05 15.80
C GLN A 30 -7.36 2.68 14.42
N ALA A 31 -6.64 2.92 13.32
CA ALA A 31 -7.16 2.62 11.98
C ALA A 31 -6.97 1.13 11.67
N GLY A 32 -8.03 0.45 11.20
CA GLY A 32 -7.95 -0.93 10.73
C GLY A 32 -7.01 -1.04 9.54
N ARG A 33 -6.07 -1.99 9.58
CA ARG A 33 -5.06 -2.18 8.52
C ARG A 33 -5.31 -3.47 7.79
N THR A 34 -5.31 -3.42 6.46
CA THR A 34 -5.41 -4.62 5.63
C THR A 34 -4.16 -4.78 4.79
N PHE A 35 -3.45 -5.89 4.98
CA PHE A 35 -2.32 -6.30 4.17
C PHE A 35 -2.75 -7.33 3.14
N THR A 36 -2.22 -7.19 1.93
CA THR A 36 -2.57 -8.06 0.82
C THR A 36 -1.36 -8.58 0.08
N ASP A 37 -1.41 -9.85 -0.32
CA ASP A 37 -0.43 -10.48 -1.20
C ASP A 37 -1.11 -11.63 -1.97
N LEU A 38 -0.37 -12.33 -2.82
CA LEU A 38 -0.80 -13.52 -3.53
C LEU A 38 -1.25 -14.61 -2.54
N PRO A 39 -2.22 -15.47 -2.93
CA PRO A 39 -2.68 -16.57 -2.08
C PRO A 39 -1.56 -17.44 -1.51
N ALA A 40 -0.51 -17.70 -2.30
CA ALA A 40 0.63 -18.50 -1.88
C ALA A 40 1.48 -17.86 -0.76
N VAL A 41 1.43 -16.53 -0.60
CA VAL A 41 2.20 -15.78 0.42
C VAL A 41 1.41 -15.60 1.71
N LEU A 42 0.09 -15.78 1.68
CA LEU A 42 -0.78 -15.53 2.83
C LEU A 42 -0.40 -16.26 4.13
N PRO A 43 0.03 -17.53 4.12
CA PRO A 43 0.43 -18.19 5.37
C PRO A 43 1.57 -17.46 6.08
N LEU A 44 2.54 -16.95 5.31
CA LEU A 44 3.67 -16.19 5.84
C LEU A 44 3.23 -14.80 6.33
N LEU A 45 2.40 -14.11 5.54
CA LEU A 45 1.86 -12.80 5.93
C LEU A 45 1.07 -12.88 7.25
N LYS A 46 0.19 -13.88 7.38
CA LYS A 46 -0.59 -14.11 8.60
C LYS A 46 0.31 -14.39 9.80
N ARG A 47 1.34 -15.23 9.64
CA ARG A 47 2.30 -15.53 10.70
C ARG A 47 2.99 -14.27 11.21
N ASN A 48 3.44 -13.39 10.31
CA ASN A 48 4.13 -12.16 10.70
C ASN A 48 3.16 -11.17 11.38
N ILE A 49 1.92 -11.07 10.89
CA ILE A 49 0.88 -10.23 11.51
C ILE A 49 0.59 -10.70 12.94
N THR A 50 0.40 -12.00 13.17
CA THR A 50 0.14 -12.52 14.52
C THR A 50 1.28 -12.21 15.50
N GLN A 51 2.53 -12.15 15.03
CA GLN A 51 3.65 -11.72 15.88
C GLN A 51 3.57 -10.24 16.26
N GLU A 52 3.07 -9.38 15.37
CA GLU A 52 2.90 -7.94 15.65
C GLU A 52 1.63 -7.60 16.42
N GLU A 53 0.54 -8.36 16.24
CA GLU A 53 -0.71 -8.17 17.01
C GLU A 53 -0.49 -8.40 18.51
N THR A 54 0.47 -9.25 18.90
CA THR A 54 0.85 -9.39 20.33
C THR A 54 1.46 -8.12 20.93
N ARG A 55 1.80 -7.12 20.10
CA ARG A 55 2.45 -5.86 20.49
C ARG A 55 1.53 -4.64 20.45
N GLY A 56 0.29 -4.75 19.98
CA GLY A 56 -0.60 -3.60 19.81
C GLY A 56 -2.11 -3.92 19.77
N ASN A 57 -2.93 -2.87 19.84
CA ASN A 57 -4.40 -2.96 19.91
C ASN A 57 -5.14 -2.72 18.58
N ALA A 58 -4.42 -2.55 17.46
CA ALA A 58 -5.05 -2.28 16.17
C ALA A 58 -5.39 -3.59 15.45
N GLU A 59 -6.58 -3.69 14.86
CA GLU A 59 -6.98 -4.83 14.03
C GLU A 59 -6.17 -4.86 12.74
N ILE A 60 -5.48 -5.98 12.49
CA ILE A 60 -4.67 -6.19 11.29
C ILE A 60 -5.21 -7.40 10.53
N LEU A 61 -5.64 -7.18 9.28
CA LEU A 61 -6.21 -8.22 8.43
C LEU A 61 -5.26 -8.62 7.31
N ALA A 62 -5.06 -9.92 7.12
CA ALA A 62 -4.44 -10.47 5.92
C ALA A 62 -5.51 -10.87 4.90
N ARG A 63 -5.36 -10.47 3.64
CA ARG A 63 -6.28 -10.84 2.53
C ARG A 63 -5.52 -11.19 1.26
N ALA A 64 -6.07 -12.11 0.47
CA ALA A 64 -5.51 -12.40 -0.85
C ALA A 64 -5.83 -11.25 -1.81
N LEU A 65 -4.87 -10.81 -2.60
CA LEU A 65 -5.12 -9.93 -3.73
C LEU A 65 -4.13 -10.23 -4.86
N THR A 66 -4.67 -10.67 -6.00
CA THR A 66 -3.88 -10.80 -7.23
C THR A 66 -4.02 -9.51 -8.03
N TRP A 67 -2.91 -8.87 -8.39
CA TRP A 67 -2.93 -7.67 -9.23
C TRP A 67 -3.71 -7.90 -10.51
N GLY A 68 -4.57 -6.95 -10.88
CA GLY A 68 -5.45 -7.00 -12.03
C GLY A 68 -6.74 -7.81 -11.84
N ASN A 69 -6.91 -8.53 -10.72
CA ASN A 69 -8.15 -9.28 -10.46
C ASN A 69 -9.25 -8.33 -9.97
N THR A 70 -10.18 -7.99 -10.88
CA THR A 70 -11.29 -7.06 -10.60
C THR A 70 -12.17 -7.52 -9.45
N GLN A 71 -12.59 -8.79 -9.44
CA GLN A 71 -13.52 -9.29 -8.43
C GLN A 71 -12.90 -9.28 -7.03
N GLN A 72 -11.66 -9.79 -6.90
CA GLN A 72 -10.93 -9.75 -5.64
C GLN A 72 -10.72 -8.32 -5.12
N THR A 73 -10.46 -7.36 -6.02
CA THR A 73 -10.27 -5.96 -5.64
C THR A 73 -11.56 -5.33 -5.11
N ILE A 74 -12.69 -5.59 -5.78
CA ILE A 74 -14.01 -5.10 -5.34
C ILE A 74 -14.41 -5.75 -4.01
N ASP A 75 -14.21 -7.06 -3.87
CA ASP A 75 -14.56 -7.77 -2.64
C ASP A 75 -13.68 -7.34 -1.47
N LEU A 76 -12.41 -7.00 -1.71
CA LEU A 76 -11.55 -6.39 -0.71
C LEU A 76 -12.14 -5.09 -0.16
N LEU A 77 -12.59 -4.17 -1.03
CA LEU A 77 -13.20 -2.89 -0.62
C LEU A 77 -14.44 -3.08 0.25
N LYS A 78 -15.27 -4.10 -0.05
CA LYS A 78 -16.44 -4.45 0.78
C LYS A 78 -16.07 -4.96 2.18
N THR A 79 -14.85 -5.47 2.34
CA THR A 79 -14.35 -6.01 3.61
C THR A 79 -13.57 -5.00 4.45
N VAL A 80 -13.28 -3.81 3.90
CA VAL A 80 -12.66 -2.71 4.66
C VAL A 80 -13.59 -2.37 5.82
N ASN A 81 -13.08 -2.54 7.04
CA ASN A 81 -13.91 -2.73 8.22
C ASN A 81 -14.84 -1.55 8.49
N LEU A 82 -16.15 -1.81 8.37
CA LEU A 82 -17.24 -0.89 8.65
C LEU A 82 -17.40 -0.57 10.14
N ALA A 83 -16.75 -1.32 11.04
CA ALA A 83 -16.88 -1.11 12.49
C ALA A 83 -16.47 0.30 12.94
N HIS A 84 -15.54 0.93 12.22
CA HIS A 84 -15.07 2.27 12.52
C HIS A 84 -15.44 3.32 11.46
N GLN A 85 -16.19 2.92 10.41
CA GLN A 85 -16.63 3.79 9.31
C GLN A 85 -15.52 4.75 8.86
N PRO A 86 -14.40 4.22 8.31
CA PRO A 86 -13.28 5.07 7.92
C PRO A 86 -13.76 6.13 6.93
N THR A 87 -13.29 7.36 7.12
CA THR A 87 -13.55 8.49 6.21
C THR A 87 -12.47 8.63 5.14
N GLU A 88 -11.32 8.00 5.36
CA GLU A 88 -10.13 8.09 4.52
C GLU A 88 -9.60 6.72 4.12
N LEU A 89 -9.06 6.62 2.90
CA LEU A 89 -8.42 5.42 2.38
C LEU A 89 -7.00 5.76 1.90
N LEU A 90 -6.02 5.15 2.55
CA LEU A 90 -4.63 5.19 2.14
C LEU A 90 -4.21 3.81 1.62
N ILE A 91 -3.86 3.75 0.33
CA ILE A 91 -3.33 2.54 -0.31
C ILE A 91 -1.81 2.66 -0.32
N THR A 92 -1.12 1.65 0.19
CA THR A 92 0.34 1.67 0.24
C THR A 92 0.93 0.55 -0.61
N CYS A 93 1.93 0.91 -1.40
CA CYS A 93 2.58 0.04 -2.37
C CYS A 93 4.08 0.06 -2.08
N TYR A 94 4.65 -1.09 -1.74
CA TYR A 94 6.08 -1.19 -1.44
C TYR A 94 6.80 -2.07 -2.46
N ASN A 95 7.79 -1.50 -3.15
CA ASN A 95 8.68 -2.22 -4.09
C ASN A 95 7.96 -3.04 -5.19
N LEU A 96 6.81 -2.56 -5.69
CA LEU A 96 6.03 -3.26 -6.72
C LEU A 96 6.55 -3.06 -8.15
N VAL A 97 7.28 -1.98 -8.40
CA VAL A 97 7.70 -1.57 -9.75
C VAL A 97 9.01 -2.27 -10.12
N PHE A 98 8.88 -3.46 -10.68
CA PHE A 98 10.06 -4.22 -11.15
C PHE A 98 9.77 -5.07 -12.40
N PHE A 99 8.61 -5.72 -12.44
CA PHE A 99 8.24 -6.62 -13.55
C PHE A 99 7.27 -5.93 -14.52
N PRO A 100 7.67 -5.65 -15.78
CA PRO A 100 6.82 -4.91 -16.72
C PRO A 100 5.46 -5.54 -17.00
N PHE A 101 5.37 -6.89 -17.00
CA PHE A 101 4.10 -7.59 -17.20
C PHE A 101 3.09 -7.36 -16.06
N LEU A 102 3.53 -6.84 -14.90
CA LEU A 102 2.64 -6.47 -13.80
C LEU A 102 2.15 -5.03 -13.86
N PHE A 103 2.66 -4.17 -14.75
CA PHE A 103 2.34 -2.74 -14.75
C PHE A 103 0.84 -2.48 -15.00
N ALA A 104 0.28 -3.06 -16.05
CA ALA A 104 -1.14 -2.94 -16.35
C ALA A 104 -2.04 -3.59 -15.27
N PRO A 105 -1.74 -4.81 -14.78
CA PRO A 105 -2.46 -5.38 -13.63
C PRO A 105 -2.45 -4.51 -12.37
N ILE A 106 -1.29 -3.96 -11.98
CA ILE A 106 -1.16 -3.08 -10.81
C ILE A 106 -2.02 -1.83 -11.01
N LEU A 107 -1.88 -1.16 -12.16
CA LEU A 107 -2.67 0.04 -12.47
C LEU A 107 -4.17 -0.25 -12.42
N ARG A 108 -4.62 -1.35 -13.01
CA ARG A 108 -6.04 -1.75 -12.98
C ARG A 108 -6.54 -1.90 -11.55
N THR A 109 -5.77 -2.55 -10.68
CA THR A 109 -6.14 -2.68 -9.27
C THR A 109 -6.21 -1.32 -8.59
N LEU A 110 -5.22 -0.44 -8.77
CA LEU A 110 -5.23 0.90 -8.18
C LEU A 110 -6.44 1.72 -8.65
N LEU A 111 -6.76 1.71 -9.94
CA LEU A 111 -7.92 2.40 -10.49
C LEU A 111 -9.23 1.93 -9.84
N ILE A 112 -9.37 0.63 -9.55
CA ILE A 112 -10.55 0.09 -8.87
C ILE A 112 -10.55 0.52 -7.40
N LEU A 113 -9.40 0.41 -6.71
CA LEU A 113 -9.25 0.78 -5.29
C LEU A 113 -9.50 2.28 -5.04
N THR A 114 -9.28 3.13 -6.04
CA THR A 114 -9.52 4.57 -5.93
C THR A 114 -10.80 5.03 -6.64
N CYS A 115 -11.59 4.11 -7.20
CA CYS A 115 -12.76 4.45 -7.99
C CYS A 115 -13.96 4.79 -7.08
N PRO A 116 -14.54 6.00 -7.17
CA PRO A 116 -15.65 6.39 -6.31
C PRO A 116 -16.83 5.41 -6.31
N GLN A 117 -17.15 4.77 -7.44
CA GLN A 117 -18.26 3.81 -7.50
C GLN A 117 -18.05 2.51 -6.72
N TYR A 118 -16.81 2.17 -6.36
CA TYR A 118 -16.48 0.95 -5.64
C TYR A 118 -16.10 1.21 -4.18
N LEU A 119 -15.89 2.47 -3.80
CA LEU A 119 -15.55 2.84 -2.43
C LEU A 119 -16.77 2.64 -1.51
N PRO A 120 -16.53 2.22 -0.26
CA PRO A 120 -17.55 2.28 0.78
C PRO A 120 -18.08 3.71 0.94
N SER A 121 -19.39 3.88 1.16
CA SER A 121 -20.02 5.19 1.33
C SER A 121 -19.49 6.00 2.51
N SER A 122 -18.76 5.37 3.44
CA SER A 122 -18.10 6.03 4.55
C SER A 122 -16.88 6.86 4.12
N ILE A 123 -16.22 6.46 3.02
CA ILE A 123 -15.04 7.15 2.49
C ILE A 123 -15.50 8.40 1.76
N THR A 124 -15.25 9.55 2.37
CA THR A 124 -15.65 10.86 1.84
C THR A 124 -14.48 11.62 1.23
N SER A 125 -13.24 11.23 1.54
CA SER A 125 -12.04 11.82 0.96
C SER A 125 -11.61 11.12 -0.33
N THR A 126 -10.81 11.80 -1.13
CA THR A 126 -10.17 11.20 -2.30
C THR A 126 -9.09 10.22 -1.82
N PRO A 127 -9.14 8.93 -2.21
CA PRO A 127 -8.12 7.98 -1.81
C PRO A 127 -6.72 8.39 -2.27
N ALA A 128 -5.74 8.21 -1.40
CA ALA A 128 -4.34 8.47 -1.70
C ALA A 128 -3.59 7.15 -1.93
N VAL A 129 -2.65 7.16 -2.88
CA VAL A 129 -1.75 6.03 -3.13
C VAL A 129 -0.33 6.44 -2.80
N LEU A 130 0.27 5.76 -1.82
CA LEU A 130 1.63 5.97 -1.37
C LEU A 130 2.55 4.88 -1.94
N PHE A 131 3.51 5.28 -2.77
CA PHE A 131 4.55 4.40 -3.28
C PHE A 131 5.84 4.58 -2.49
N GLY A 132 6.26 3.53 -1.78
CA GLY A 132 7.63 3.37 -1.31
C GLY A 132 8.37 2.43 -2.25
N TYR A 133 9.41 2.87 -2.93
CA TYR A 133 10.17 1.97 -3.81
C TYR A 133 11.64 2.35 -3.84
N LYS A 134 12.48 1.34 -4.09
CA LYS A 134 13.88 1.53 -4.44
C LYS A 134 14.03 1.46 -5.94
N GLU A 135 14.46 2.56 -6.57
CA GLU A 135 14.80 2.57 -7.99
C GLU A 135 15.91 1.54 -8.25
N ARG A 136 15.71 0.68 -9.25
CA ARG A 136 16.70 -0.29 -9.71
C ARG A 136 17.10 -0.05 -11.16
N SER A 137 16.17 0.42 -11.98
CA SER A 137 16.41 0.81 -13.36
C SER A 137 15.35 1.78 -13.85
N ALA A 138 15.66 3.08 -13.85
CA ALA A 138 14.78 4.13 -14.35
C ALA A 138 14.16 3.79 -15.73
N VAL A 139 14.96 3.27 -16.67
CA VAL A 139 14.48 2.92 -18.03
C VAL A 139 13.38 1.86 -18.01
N LYS A 140 13.48 0.86 -17.12
CA LYS A 140 12.48 -0.21 -17.01
C LYS A 140 11.25 0.22 -16.22
N GLU A 141 11.42 1.15 -15.28
CA GLU A 141 10.40 1.59 -14.34
C GLU A 141 9.60 2.78 -14.90
N PHE A 142 10.21 3.61 -15.75
CA PHE A 142 9.60 4.79 -16.37
C PHE A 142 8.25 4.48 -17.05
N PRO A 143 8.08 3.40 -17.86
CA PRO A 143 6.79 3.10 -18.47
C PRO A 143 5.65 2.93 -17.46
N PHE A 144 5.93 2.39 -16.26
CA PHE A 144 4.94 2.28 -15.21
C PHE A 144 4.52 3.66 -14.70
N PHE A 145 5.48 4.52 -14.34
CA PHE A 145 5.18 5.85 -13.81
C PHE A 145 4.57 6.78 -14.85
N SER A 146 4.98 6.70 -16.11
CA SER A 146 4.33 7.43 -17.22
C SER A 146 2.88 7.02 -17.40
N LEU A 147 2.58 5.72 -17.29
CA LEU A 147 1.21 5.23 -17.38
C LEU A 147 0.39 5.62 -16.15
N LEU A 148 0.96 5.50 -14.94
CA LEU A 148 0.33 5.91 -13.69
C LEU A 148 -0.02 7.41 -13.70
N GLY A 149 0.90 8.26 -14.19
CA GLY A 149 0.71 9.71 -14.30
C GLY A 149 -0.40 10.16 -15.26
N GLN A 150 -0.93 9.27 -16.11
CA GLN A 150 -2.09 9.57 -16.95
C GLN A 150 -3.41 9.57 -16.16
N TYR A 151 -3.43 8.86 -15.01
CA TYR A 151 -4.64 8.66 -14.21
C TYR A 151 -4.52 9.26 -12.81
N PHE A 152 -3.29 9.44 -12.31
CA PHE A 152 -3.00 9.94 -10.98
C PHE A 152 -2.12 11.19 -11.05
N LYS A 153 -2.37 12.15 -10.15
CA LYS A 153 -1.41 13.23 -9.89
C LYS A 153 -0.26 12.65 -9.07
N LEU A 154 0.95 12.66 -9.64
CA LEU A 154 2.14 12.15 -8.97
C LEU A 154 2.90 13.30 -8.32
N GLU A 155 3.17 13.17 -7.02
CA GLU A 155 3.93 14.16 -6.25
C GLU A 155 5.04 13.43 -5.47
N PRO A 156 6.29 13.93 -5.52
CA PRO A 156 7.33 13.39 -4.67
C PRO A 156 7.06 13.75 -3.21
N ILE A 157 7.40 12.84 -2.30
CA ILE A 157 7.27 13.10 -0.87
C ILE A 157 8.53 13.79 -0.39
N LEU A 158 8.34 14.94 0.25
CA LEU A 158 9.40 15.70 0.86
C LEU A 158 9.42 15.46 2.37
N SER A 159 10.61 15.36 2.92
CA SER A 159 10.85 15.27 4.35
C SER A 159 11.89 16.28 4.80
N ARG A 160 11.96 16.51 6.10
CA ARG A 160 12.98 17.36 6.71
C ARG A 160 13.34 16.79 8.07
N SER A 161 14.63 16.79 8.39
CA SER A 161 15.16 16.22 9.64
C SER A 161 14.78 17.04 10.87
N ASN A 162 14.53 18.34 10.69
CA ASN A 162 13.96 19.22 11.72
C ASN A 162 13.05 20.28 11.08
N SER A 163 12.25 20.97 11.89
CA SER A 163 11.25 21.93 11.42
C SER A 163 11.82 23.20 10.77
N ALA A 164 13.12 23.46 10.91
CA ALA A 164 13.81 24.61 10.34
C ALA A 164 14.72 24.22 9.15
N GLY A 165 14.89 22.93 8.89
CA GLY A 165 15.75 22.40 7.83
C GLY A 165 15.11 22.47 6.46
N PRO A 166 15.92 22.38 5.39
CA PRO A 166 15.41 22.32 4.03
C PRO A 166 14.53 21.08 3.82
N TRP A 167 13.57 21.19 2.92
CA TRP A 167 12.84 20.03 2.42
C TRP A 167 13.74 19.23 1.48
N GLU A 168 13.85 17.94 1.73
CA GLU A 168 14.63 16.98 0.97
C GLU A 168 13.69 15.88 0.44
N LEU A 169 14.04 15.29 -0.70
CA LEU A 169 13.32 14.12 -1.19
C LEU A 169 13.49 12.98 -0.19
N PHE A 170 12.37 12.38 0.24
CA PHE A 170 12.34 11.23 1.14
C PHE A 170 12.76 9.93 0.42
#